data_AF-A0A3N2GYV8-F1
#
_entry.id   AF-A0A3N2GYV8-F1
#
_cell.length_a   1.000
_cell.length_b   1.000
_cell.length_c   1.000
_cell.angle_alpha   90.00
_cell.angle_beta   90.00
_cell.angle_gamma   90.00
#
_symmetry.space_group_name_H-M   'P 1'
#
loop_
_entity.id
_entity.type
_entity.pdbx_description
1 polymer ?
#
loop_
_entity_poly.entity_id
_entity_poly.type
_entity_poly.pdbx_seq_one_letter_code
_entity_poly.pdbx_strand_id
1 'polypeptide(L)'
;MTHLSLEQLEDDYWGDPPPDTTYLISTCHRMRRVPLDELDAEGVRILLGQQIGVPHLVPRALQILNRDPFAETHFGYLVDALRRIPEEYWTANPVQHADFERVRRRAGR
;
A
#
# COMPACT_ATOMS: atom_id res chain seq x y z
N MET A 1 -7.47 -11.94 -3.91
CA MET A 1 -6.54 -11.41 -2.91
C MET A 1 -6.23 -12.52 -1.93
N THR A 2 -5.06 -12.49 -1.29
CA THR A 2 -4.65 -13.49 -0.29
C THR A 2 -5.07 -13.05 1.11
N HIS A 3 -5.33 -14.03 1.98
CA HIS A 3 -5.59 -13.83 3.42
C HIS A 3 -4.29 -13.88 4.25
N LEU A 4 -3.13 -13.82 3.58
CA LEU A 4 -1.83 -13.74 4.23
C LEU A 4 -1.46 -12.29 4.52
N SER A 5 -0.75 -12.08 5.64
CA SER A 5 -0.14 -10.81 6.02
C SER A 5 1.17 -10.55 5.26
N LEU A 6 1.73 -9.33 5.38
CA LEU A 6 3.05 -9.04 4.80
C LEU A 6 4.15 -9.89 5.44
N GLU A 7 4.11 -10.07 6.77
CA GLU A 7 5.10 -10.91 7.46
C GLU A 7 5.11 -12.34 6.89
N GLN A 8 3.94 -12.89 6.59
CA GLN A 8 3.82 -14.24 6.03
C GLN A 8 4.22 -14.31 4.55
N LEU A 9 3.95 -13.26 3.77
CA LEU A 9 4.29 -13.21 2.35
C LEU A 9 5.79 -13.03 2.12
N GLU A 10 6.44 -12.26 3.00
CA GLU A 10 7.86 -11.92 2.93
C GLU A 10 8.74 -12.89 3.75
N ASP A 11 8.12 -13.77 4.55
CA ASP A 11 8.79 -14.60 5.57
C ASP A 11 9.70 -13.75 6.49
N ASP A 12 9.22 -12.54 6.84
CA ASP A 12 9.96 -11.54 7.61
C ASP A 12 9.11 -10.98 8.77
N TYR A 13 9.42 -11.49 9.97
CA TYR A 13 8.68 -11.24 11.20
C TYR A 13 9.44 -10.27 12.10
N TRP A 14 8.93 -9.04 12.25
CA TRP A 14 9.62 -7.99 13.00
C TRP A 14 9.45 -8.11 14.52
N GLY A 15 8.54 -8.96 14.98
CA GLY A 15 8.18 -9.03 16.39
C GLY A 15 7.51 -7.75 16.88
N ASP A 16 7.41 -7.60 18.19
CA ASP A 16 6.76 -6.42 18.78
C ASP A 16 7.62 -5.17 18.57
N PRO A 17 6.98 -4.01 18.34
CA PRO A 17 7.72 -2.77 18.19
C PRO A 17 8.51 -2.47 19.48
N PRO A 18 9.73 -1.89 19.37
CA PRO A 18 10.50 -1.50 20.55
C PRO A 18 9.70 -0.59 21.49
N PRO A 19 9.93 -0.69 22.82
CA PRO A 19 9.35 0.26 23.76
C PRO A 19 9.76 1.69 23.39
N ASP A 20 8.87 2.65 23.65
CA ASP A 20 9.06 4.09 23.36
C ASP A 20 9.22 4.45 21.87
N THR A 21 8.82 3.56 20.95
CA THR A 21 8.81 3.88 19.53
C THR A 21 7.71 4.88 19.16
N THR A 22 7.88 5.53 18.01
CA THR A 22 6.87 6.47 17.49
C THR A 22 5.57 5.75 17.12
N TYR A 23 4.46 6.48 17.13
CA TYR A 23 3.16 5.97 16.67
C TYR A 23 3.21 5.40 15.24
N LEU A 24 4.04 5.99 14.37
CA LEU A 24 4.20 5.52 12.99
C LEU A 24 4.85 4.14 12.94
N ILE A 25 5.93 3.94 13.70
CA ILE A 25 6.64 2.65 13.74
C ILE A 25 5.73 1.57 14.34
N SER A 26 5.09 1.84 15.47
CA SER A 26 4.17 0.87 16.08
C SER A 26 2.99 0.53 15.17
N THR A 27 2.49 1.50 14.41
CA THR A 27 1.47 1.27 13.39
C THR A 27 1.97 0.40 12.25
N CYS A 28 3.20 0.62 11.75
CA CYS A 28 3.78 -0.23 10.70
C CYS A 28 3.92 -1.69 11.16
N HIS A 29 4.44 -1.94 12.37
CA HIS A 29 4.50 -3.30 12.93
C HIS A 29 3.13 -3.95 13.00
N ARG A 30 2.12 -3.23 13.51
CA ARG A 30 0.74 -3.74 13.59
C ARG A 30 0.17 -4.06 12.21
N MET A 31 0.33 -3.18 11.24
CA MET A 31 -0.25 -3.33 9.90
C MET A 31 0.42 -4.43 9.07
N ARG A 32 1.72 -4.71 9.28
CA ARG A 32 2.39 -5.86 8.64
C ARG A 32 1.78 -7.21 9.02
N ARG A 33 1.11 -7.31 10.17
CA ARG A 33 0.43 -8.51 10.69
C ARG A 33 -1.00 -8.67 10.17
N VAL A 34 -1.59 -7.61 9.61
CA VAL A 34 -2.97 -7.66 9.09
C VAL A 34 -2.97 -8.40 7.75
N PRO A 35 -3.93 -9.31 7.50
CA PRO A 35 -4.12 -9.92 6.19
C PRO A 35 -4.26 -8.88 5.08
N LEU A 36 -3.63 -9.13 3.94
CA LEU A 36 -3.58 -8.15 2.84
C LEU A 36 -4.96 -7.79 2.28
N ASP A 37 -5.90 -8.71 2.33
CA ASP A 37 -7.29 -8.49 1.90
C ASP A 37 -8.13 -7.69 2.89
N GLU A 38 -7.73 -7.66 4.16
CA GLU A 38 -8.34 -6.88 5.24
C GLU A 38 -7.70 -5.50 5.43
N LEU A 39 -6.47 -5.29 4.95
CA LEU A 39 -5.82 -3.98 4.98
C LEU A 39 -6.64 -2.93 4.21
N ASP A 40 -7.04 -1.87 4.91
CA ASP A 40 -7.81 -0.75 4.37
C ASP A 40 -6.92 0.28 3.65
N ALA A 41 -7.54 1.32 3.10
CA ALA A 41 -6.83 2.36 2.37
C ALA A 41 -5.79 3.10 3.24
N GLU A 42 -6.08 3.30 4.54
CA GLU A 42 -5.17 3.97 5.45
C GLU A 42 -3.94 3.12 5.75
N GLY A 43 -4.13 1.85 6.11
CA GLY A 43 -3.03 0.91 6.38
C GLY A 43 -2.12 0.75 5.17
N VAL A 44 -2.72 0.57 3.98
CA VAL A 44 -1.96 0.49 2.72
C VAL A 44 -1.18 1.78 2.45
N ARG A 45 -1.81 2.95 2.63
CA ARG A 45 -1.16 4.26 2.45
C ARG A 45 0.03 4.43 3.42
N ILE A 46 -0.14 4.09 4.69
CA ILE A 46 0.91 4.22 5.71
C ILE A 46 2.12 3.36 5.33
N LEU A 47 1.90 2.09 5.04
CA LEU A 47 2.97 1.15 4.71
C LEU A 47 3.69 1.53 3.40
N LEU A 48 2.95 1.85 2.33
CA LEU A 48 3.54 2.32 1.07
C LEU A 48 4.30 3.64 1.25
N GLY A 49 3.80 4.54 2.08
CA GLY A 49 4.49 5.79 2.43
C GLY A 49 5.84 5.56 3.12
N GLN A 50 6.04 4.41 3.77
CA GLN A 50 7.30 3.98 4.35
C GLN A 50 8.08 3.01 3.45
N GLN A 51 7.62 2.78 2.20
CA GLN A 51 8.18 1.81 1.25
C GLN A 51 8.24 0.36 1.78
N ILE A 52 7.31 -0.01 2.66
CA ILE A 52 7.21 -1.36 3.21
C ILE A 52 6.30 -2.20 2.32
N GLY A 53 6.72 -3.42 1.95
CA GLY A 53 5.88 -4.40 1.24
C GLY A 53 5.33 -3.96 -0.11
N VAL A 54 6.07 -3.10 -0.82
CA VAL A 54 5.66 -2.50 -2.10
C VAL A 54 5.12 -3.53 -3.11
N PRO A 55 5.79 -4.69 -3.37
CA PRO A 55 5.30 -5.66 -4.35
C PRO A 55 3.92 -6.25 -4.04
N HIS A 56 3.57 -6.31 -2.75
CA HIS A 56 2.29 -6.87 -2.29
C HIS A 56 1.23 -5.78 -2.14
N LEU A 57 1.62 -4.57 -1.73
CA LEU A 57 0.72 -3.47 -1.47
C LEU A 57 0.29 -2.70 -2.71
N VAL A 58 1.11 -2.61 -3.76
CA VAL A 58 0.71 -1.91 -5.00
C VAL A 58 -0.52 -2.57 -5.64
N PRO A 59 -0.61 -3.90 -5.82
CA PRO A 59 -1.84 -4.55 -6.28
C PRO A 59 -3.06 -4.26 -5.40
N ARG A 60 -2.88 -4.26 -4.07
CA ARG A 60 -3.96 -3.94 -3.12
C ARG A 60 -4.43 -2.50 -3.27
N ALA A 61 -3.49 -1.55 -3.36
CA ALA A 61 -3.79 -0.13 -3.55
C ALA A 61 -4.59 0.10 -4.83
N LEU A 62 -4.16 -0.48 -5.95
CA LEU A 62 -4.87 -0.39 -7.22
C LEU A 62 -6.27 -1.00 -7.17
N GLN A 63 -6.45 -2.11 -6.44
CA GLN A 63 -7.78 -2.68 -6.23
C GLN A 63 -8.70 -1.73 -5.45
N ILE A 64 -8.19 -1.09 -4.39
CA ILE A 64 -8.95 -0.11 -3.61
C ILE A 64 -9.36 1.07 -4.51
N LEU A 65 -8.40 1.65 -5.24
CA LEU A 65 -8.61 2.78 -6.14
C LEU A 65 -9.57 2.45 -7.30
N ASN A 66 -9.62 1.20 -7.76
CA ASN A 66 -10.55 0.79 -8.80
C ASN A 66 -11.97 0.50 -8.28
N ARG A 67 -12.17 0.27 -6.98
CA ARG A 67 -13.48 -0.05 -6.40
C ARG A 67 -14.29 1.18 -6.02
N ASP A 68 -13.64 2.21 -5.50
CA ASP A 68 -14.32 3.45 -5.10
C ASP A 68 -13.51 4.68 -5.53
N PRO A 69 -13.85 5.29 -6.67
CA PRO A 69 -13.16 6.47 -7.18
C PRO A 69 -13.55 7.78 -6.48
N PHE A 70 -14.50 7.77 -5.54
CA PHE A 70 -15.12 9.00 -4.99
C PHE A 70 -14.79 9.27 -3.51
N ALA A 71 -14.01 8.41 -2.84
CA ALA A 71 -13.50 8.68 -1.49
C ALA A 71 -12.35 9.71 -1.54
N GLU A 72 -12.63 10.95 -1.92
CA GLU A 72 -11.65 11.99 -2.31
C GLU A 72 -10.42 12.09 -1.39
N THR A 73 -10.62 12.09 -0.07
CA THR A 73 -9.53 12.26 0.90
C THR A 73 -8.58 11.07 0.94
N HIS A 74 -9.08 9.84 1.16
CA HIS A 74 -8.24 8.64 1.25
C HIS A 74 -7.66 8.25 -0.11
N PHE A 75 -8.40 8.52 -1.18
CA PHE A 75 -8.00 8.26 -2.55
C PHE A 75 -6.80 9.12 -2.95
N GLY A 76 -6.84 10.44 -2.69
CA GLY A 76 -5.75 11.36 -3.00
C GLY A 76 -4.43 10.93 -2.35
N TYR A 77 -4.48 10.59 -1.06
CA TYR A 77 -3.26 10.17 -0.36
C TYR A 77 -2.70 8.83 -0.83
N LEU A 78 -3.56 7.89 -1.24
CA LEU A 78 -3.11 6.60 -1.75
C LEU A 78 -2.49 6.73 -3.15
N VAL A 79 -3.04 7.60 -4.00
CA VAL A 79 -2.40 7.98 -5.28
C VAL A 79 -1.05 8.64 -5.03
N ASP A 80 -0.93 9.53 -4.04
CA ASP A 80 0.34 10.16 -3.68
C ASP A 80 1.36 9.17 -3.11
N ALA A 81 0.93 8.13 -2.41
CA ALA A 81 1.82 7.05 -1.98
C ALA A 81 2.38 6.28 -3.20
N LEU A 82 1.52 5.94 -4.16
CA LEU A 82 1.93 5.26 -5.40
C LEU A 82 2.86 6.12 -6.27
N ARG A 83 2.68 7.45 -6.31
CA ARG A 83 3.57 8.38 -7.03
C ARG A 83 5.01 8.37 -6.49
N ARG A 84 5.22 7.97 -5.24
CA ARG A 84 6.55 7.93 -4.60
C ARG A 84 7.27 6.59 -4.82
N ILE A 85 6.61 5.60 -5.43
CA ILE A 85 7.23 4.32 -5.75
C ILE A 85 8.27 4.52 -6.86
N PRO A 86 9.49 3.96 -6.72
CA PRO A 86 10.56 4.14 -7.70
C PRO A 86 10.16 3.70 -9.11
N GLU A 87 10.72 4.37 -10.13
CA GLU A 87 10.42 4.10 -11.54
C GLU A 87 10.79 2.67 -11.97
N GLU A 88 11.82 2.10 -11.33
CA GLU A 88 12.29 0.73 -11.55
C GLU A 88 11.18 -0.29 -11.26
N TYR A 89 10.37 -0.04 -10.23
CA TYR A 89 9.23 -0.89 -9.89
C TYR A 89 8.20 -0.89 -11.03
N TRP A 90 7.86 0.30 -11.54
CA TRP A 90 6.85 0.45 -12.60
C TRP A 90 7.32 -0.12 -13.93
N THR A 91 8.61 0.02 -14.23
CA THR A 91 9.24 -0.57 -15.41
C THR A 91 9.23 -2.09 -15.35
N ALA A 92 9.47 -2.67 -14.17
CA ALA A 92 9.37 -4.11 -13.94
C ALA A 92 7.92 -4.64 -13.91
N ASN A 93 6.93 -3.76 -13.65
CA ASN A 93 5.51 -4.13 -13.51
C ASN A 93 4.60 -3.34 -14.48
N PRO A 94 4.75 -3.51 -15.80
CA PRO A 94 4.08 -2.66 -16.80
C PRO A 94 2.55 -2.74 -16.76
N VAL A 95 1.98 -3.89 -16.39
CA VAL A 95 0.52 -4.07 -16.26
C VAL A 95 -0.02 -3.23 -15.09
N GLN A 96 0.67 -3.22 -13.96
CA GLN A 96 0.29 -2.42 -12.79
C GLN A 96 0.49 -0.93 -13.08
N HIS A 97 1.57 -0.57 -13.77
CA HIS A 97 1.84 0.80 -14.19
C HIS A 97 0.71 1.34 -15.10
N ALA A 98 0.30 0.55 -16.10
CA ALA A 98 -0.80 0.93 -16.98
C ALA A 98 -2.13 1.11 -16.22
N ASP A 99 -2.37 0.33 -15.16
CA ASP A 99 -3.53 0.50 -14.29
C ASP A 99 -3.45 1.76 -13.44
N PHE A 100 -2.30 2.04 -12.85
CA PHE A 100 -2.07 3.28 -12.12
C PHE A 100 -2.29 4.52 -12.99
N GLU A 101 -1.83 4.50 -14.25
CA GLU A 101 -2.05 5.60 -15.19
C GLU A 101 -3.53 5.76 -15.61
N ARG A 102 -4.33 4.69 -15.58
CA ARG A 102 -5.80 4.83 -15.73
C ARG A 102 -6.42 5.50 -14.52
N VAL A 103 -6.01 5.09 -13.31
CA VAL A 103 -6.48 5.68 -12.05
C VAL A 103 -6.14 7.18 -12.00
N ARG A 104 -4.88 7.55 -12.28
CA ARG A 104 -4.43 8.96 -12.29
C ARG A 104 -5.25 9.86 -13.21
N ARG A 105 -5.61 9.36 -14.41
CA ARG A 105 -6.43 10.10 -15.38
C ARG A 105 -7.88 10.32 -14.95
N ARG A 106 -8.41 9.47 -14.06
CA ARG A 106 -9.75 9.65 -13.48
C ARG A 106 -9.73 10.66 -12.33
N ALA A 107 -8.64 10.67 -11.55
CA ALA A 107 -8.47 11.53 -10.37
C ALA A 107 -8.14 12.99 -10.67
N GLY A 108 -7.61 13.27 -11.87
CA GLY A 108 -7.22 14.63 -12.30
C GLY A 108 -8.30 15.39 -13.07
N ARG A 109 -9.58 14.98 -12.99
CA ARG A 109 -10.72 15.70 -13.56
C ARG A 109 -11.56 16.33 -12.46
#